data_AF-A0A959P4Y6-F1
#
_entry.id   AF-A0A959P4Y6-F1
#
_cell.length_a   1.000
_cell.length_b   1.000
_cell.length_c   1.000
_cell.angle_alpha   90.00
_cell.angle_beta   90.00
_cell.angle_gamma   90.00
#
_symmetry.space_group_name_H-M   'P 1'
#
loop_
_entity.id
_entity.type
_entity.pdbx_description
1 polymer ?
#
loop_
_entity_poly.entity_id
_entity_poly.type
_entity_poly.pdbx_seq_one_letter_code
_entity_poly.pdbx_strand_id
1 'polypeptide(L)'
;MPHIVQFTHPGLEHRPDKRNGDHKSWNRGCHKRKFMLADGMYVRGNEINEEKLLFWGEWEPPSKVEKLLKSESKFFPKWLHRPYLPNILPTSRGYQESYQNTDPCVFGDSFKYFVCKQFKAKNGQLTKLAKLEKGSLILFGSTANQNKKDAFFQLDTVFIVADYLEYDISDMNALANCGLG
;
A
#
# COMPACT_ATOMS: atom_id res chain seq x y z
N MET A 1 2.38 -24.77 0.98
CA MET A 1 1.07 -24.63 0.30
C MET A 1 0.63 -23.17 0.33
N PRO A 2 -0.13 -22.69 -0.67
CA PRO A 2 -0.69 -21.34 -0.68
C PRO A 2 -1.54 -21.04 0.55
N HIS A 3 -1.48 -19.80 1.03
CA HIS A 3 -2.21 -19.33 2.20
C HIS A 3 -3.11 -18.14 1.88
N ILE A 4 -4.16 -17.97 2.68
CA ILE A 4 -4.98 -16.76 2.69
C ILE A 4 -4.61 -15.97 3.94
N VAL A 5 -4.15 -14.73 3.77
CA VAL A 5 -3.76 -13.83 4.87
C VAL A 5 -4.64 -12.61 4.86
N GLN A 6 -5.25 -12.32 6.01
CA GLN A 6 -5.91 -11.04 6.25
C GLN A 6 -4.88 -10.02 6.72
N PHE A 7 -4.71 -8.96 5.94
CA PHE A 7 -3.77 -7.89 6.21
C PHE A 7 -4.53 -6.60 6.57
N THR A 8 -4.71 -6.40 7.88
CA THR A 8 -5.54 -5.32 8.43
C THR A 8 -4.79 -4.01 8.52
N HIS A 9 -5.30 -2.97 7.86
CA HIS A 9 -4.85 -1.58 8.02
C HIS A 9 -5.83 -0.77 8.86
N PRO A 10 -5.35 0.30 9.54
CA PRO A 10 -6.22 1.29 10.14
C PRO A 10 -7.20 1.83 9.08
N GLY A 11 -8.50 1.82 9.36
CA GLY A 11 -9.52 2.15 8.37
C GLY A 11 -9.66 3.63 8.00
N LEU A 12 -8.81 4.49 8.57
CA LEU A 12 -8.80 5.91 8.24
C LEU A 12 -8.24 6.11 6.83
N GLU A 13 -8.87 7.01 6.10
CA GLU A 13 -8.43 7.46 4.78
C GLU A 13 -7.47 8.64 4.92
N HIS A 14 -6.42 8.68 4.09
CA HIS A 14 -5.63 9.89 3.92
C HIS A 14 -6.46 11.03 3.30
N ARG A 15 -6.02 12.26 3.56
CA ARG A 15 -6.63 13.50 3.09
C ARG A 15 -5.53 14.36 2.47
N PRO A 16 -5.86 15.34 1.62
CA PRO A 16 -4.87 16.33 1.19
C PRO A 16 -4.29 17.08 2.40
N ASP A 17 -3.14 17.70 2.19
CA ASP A 17 -2.48 18.51 3.21
C ASP A 17 -3.32 19.76 3.49
N LYS A 18 -3.37 20.20 4.76
CA LYS A 18 -4.23 21.34 5.16
C LYS A 18 -3.97 22.62 4.38
N ARG A 19 -2.71 22.84 3.99
CA ARG A 19 -2.25 24.04 3.26
C ARG A 19 -2.21 23.82 1.74
N ASN A 20 -2.46 22.60 1.27
CA ASN A 20 -2.43 22.27 -0.15
C ASN A 20 -3.52 21.24 -0.49
N GLY A 21 -4.69 21.74 -0.89
CA GLY A 21 -5.93 20.96 -1.00
C GLY A 21 -5.97 19.91 -2.11
N ASP A 22 -5.01 19.96 -3.04
CA ASP A 22 -4.88 19.05 -4.19
C ASP A 22 -3.64 18.16 -4.10
N HIS A 23 -3.01 18.10 -2.93
CA HIS A 23 -1.73 17.41 -2.74
C HIS A 23 -1.63 16.75 -1.37
N LYS A 24 -0.90 15.65 -1.31
CA LYS A 24 -0.44 15.04 -0.06
C LYS A 24 1.07 14.90 -0.14
N SER A 25 1.78 15.56 0.76
CA SER A 25 3.22 15.37 1.00
C SER A 25 3.50 14.03 1.65
N TRP A 26 4.74 13.56 1.52
CA TRP A 26 5.18 12.30 2.12
C TRP A 26 4.78 12.22 3.60
N ASN A 27 4.10 11.15 3.98
CA ASN A 27 3.62 10.96 5.33
C ASN A 27 4.78 10.77 6.33
N ARG A 28 4.63 11.40 7.50
CA ARG A 28 5.53 11.27 8.66
C ARG A 28 4.77 10.83 9.92
N GLY A 29 3.46 10.60 9.80
CA GLY A 29 2.58 10.19 10.91
C GLY A 29 2.11 8.75 10.75
N CYS A 30 0.99 8.41 11.40
CA CYS A 30 0.42 7.08 11.28
C CYS A 30 -0.01 6.77 9.84
N HIS A 31 0.23 5.54 9.42
CA HIS A 31 -0.23 4.99 8.15
C HIS A 31 -1.75 5.05 8.01
N LYS A 32 -2.21 5.30 6.78
CA LYS A 32 -3.63 5.29 6.40
C LYS A 32 -3.78 4.79 4.97
N ARG A 33 -4.95 4.25 4.67
CA ARG A 33 -5.26 3.81 3.31
C ARG A 33 -5.51 5.00 2.37
N LYS A 34 -5.22 4.78 1.09
CA LYS A 34 -5.49 5.70 -0.02
C LYS A 34 -6.21 4.95 -1.12
N PHE A 35 -7.18 5.60 -1.74
CA PHE A 35 -7.76 5.15 -2.98
C PHE A 35 -6.96 5.75 -4.13
N MET A 36 -6.34 4.90 -4.95
CA MET A 36 -5.27 5.29 -5.86
C MET A 36 -5.60 4.96 -7.30
N LEU A 37 -5.10 5.79 -8.20
CA LEU A 37 -5.04 5.56 -9.63
C LEU A 37 -3.60 5.23 -10.03
N ALA A 38 -3.38 4.06 -10.64
CA ALA A 38 -2.08 3.65 -11.16
C ALA A 38 -2.23 3.06 -12.57
N ASP A 39 -1.18 3.09 -13.37
CA ASP A 39 -1.11 2.29 -14.59
C ASP A 39 -1.07 0.81 -14.24
N GLY A 40 -1.72 -0.03 -15.03
CA GLY A 40 -1.65 -1.47 -14.84
C GLY A 40 -2.36 -2.26 -15.92
N MET A 41 -2.30 -3.58 -15.76
CA MET A 41 -2.97 -4.53 -16.62
C MET A 41 -4.11 -5.21 -15.87
N TYR A 42 -5.21 -5.50 -16.56
CA TYR A 42 -6.31 -6.29 -16.03
C TYR A 42 -6.80 -7.32 -17.03
N VAL A 43 -7.42 -8.37 -16.52
CA VAL A 43 -8.01 -9.43 -17.35
C VAL A 43 -9.51 -9.18 -17.49
N ARG A 44 -10.00 -9.17 -18.75
CA ARG A 44 -11.43 -9.16 -19.07
C ARG A 44 -11.73 -10.39 -19.93
N GLY A 45 -12.44 -11.37 -19.38
CA GLY A 45 -12.57 -12.67 -20.03
C GLY A 45 -11.22 -13.37 -20.11
N ASN A 46 -10.71 -13.61 -21.32
CA ASN A 46 -9.39 -14.20 -21.57
C ASN A 46 -8.37 -13.20 -22.13
N GLU A 47 -8.71 -11.91 -22.16
CA GLU A 47 -7.85 -10.87 -22.74
C GLU A 47 -7.20 -10.02 -21.65
N ILE A 48 -5.90 -9.74 -21.84
CA ILE A 48 -5.15 -8.78 -21.01
C ILE A 48 -5.30 -7.40 -21.63
N ASN A 49 -5.68 -6.43 -20.80
CA ASN A 49 -5.91 -5.04 -21.18
C ASN A 49 -5.05 -4.12 -20.33
N GLU A 50 -4.48 -3.08 -20.91
CA GLU A 50 -3.74 -2.02 -20.21
C GLU A 50 -4.63 -0.81 -19.98
N GLU A 51 -4.76 -0.36 -18.74
CA GLU A 51 -5.56 0.82 -18.39
C GLU A 51 -5.15 1.38 -17.02
N LYS A 52 -5.71 2.54 -16.65
CA LYS A 52 -5.59 3.05 -15.29
C LYS A 52 -6.47 2.21 -14.35
N LEU A 53 -5.86 1.59 -13.35
CA LEU A 53 -6.53 0.83 -12.32
C LEU A 53 -6.82 1.69 -11.10
N LEU A 54 -7.98 1.45 -10.49
CA LEU A 54 -8.40 2.04 -9.22
C LEU A 54 -8.37 0.97 -8.13
N PHE A 55 -7.71 1.25 -7.02
CA PHE A 55 -7.65 0.31 -5.90
C PHE A 55 -7.34 1.02 -4.58
N TRP A 56 -7.62 0.34 -3.48
CA TRP A 56 -7.20 0.77 -2.15
C TRP A 56 -5.84 0.16 -1.82
N GLY A 57 -4.93 0.97 -1.28
CA GLY A 57 -3.65 0.50 -0.79
C GLY A 57 -3.06 1.44 0.26
N GLU A 58 -1.86 1.11 0.72
CA GLU A 58 -1.03 2.02 1.48
C GLU A 58 -0.07 2.73 0.51
N TRP A 59 -0.02 4.06 0.59
CA TRP A 59 0.96 4.87 -0.15
C TRP A 59 1.40 6.03 0.70
N GLU A 60 2.65 6.01 1.15
CA GLU A 60 3.18 7.05 2.02
C GLU A 60 3.93 8.18 1.31
N PRO A 61 4.59 7.96 0.15
CA PRO A 61 5.19 9.04 -0.61
C PRO A 61 4.16 10.05 -1.18
N PRO A 62 4.63 11.12 -1.84
CA PRO A 62 3.75 12.14 -2.36
C PRO A 62 2.70 11.65 -3.36
N SER A 63 1.56 12.36 -3.41
CA SER A 63 0.51 12.12 -4.40
C SER A 63 -0.24 13.41 -4.73
N LYS A 64 -0.68 13.55 -5.98
CA LYS A 64 -1.73 14.52 -6.32
C LYS A 64 -3.07 13.99 -5.82
N VAL A 65 -3.96 14.87 -5.40
CA VAL A 65 -5.21 14.52 -4.72
C VAL A 65 -6.37 15.24 -5.36
N GLU A 66 -7.45 14.51 -5.61
CA GLU A 66 -8.69 15.04 -6.12
C GLU A 66 -9.84 14.58 -5.22
N LYS A 67 -10.80 15.48 -4.97
CA LYS A 67 -12.00 15.12 -4.20
C LYS A 67 -12.98 14.38 -5.10
N LEU A 68 -13.45 13.22 -4.66
CA LEU A 68 -14.51 12.50 -5.35
C LEU A 68 -15.87 13.19 -5.12
N LEU A 69 -16.63 13.38 -6.20
CA LEU A 69 -17.91 14.10 -6.16
C LEU A 69 -19.01 13.32 -5.43
N LYS A 70 -18.92 11.98 -5.40
CA LYS A 70 -19.89 11.08 -4.77
C LYS A 70 -19.20 10.15 -3.79
N SER A 71 -19.77 10.05 -2.59
CA SER A 71 -19.39 9.10 -1.54
C SER A 71 -20.69 8.58 -0.95
N GLU A 72 -21.11 7.38 -1.37
CA GLU A 72 -22.42 6.81 -0.99
C GLU A 72 -22.53 6.51 0.50
N SER A 73 -21.40 6.22 1.15
CA SER A 73 -21.33 6.07 2.61
C SER A 73 -19.97 6.49 3.16
N LYS A 74 -19.81 6.43 4.49
CA LYS A 74 -18.52 6.66 5.16
C LYS A 74 -17.42 5.64 4.81
N PHE A 75 -17.77 4.54 4.16
CA PHE A 75 -16.86 3.45 3.78
C PHE A 75 -16.31 3.58 2.36
N PHE A 76 -16.89 4.48 1.55
CA PHE A 76 -16.43 4.79 0.20
C PHE A 76 -15.29 5.82 0.23
N PRO A 77 -14.42 5.82 -0.79
CA PRO A 77 -13.36 6.79 -0.90
C PRO A 77 -13.93 8.21 -1.06
N LYS A 78 -13.25 9.17 -0.46
CA LYS A 78 -13.52 10.60 -0.62
C LYS A 78 -12.45 11.29 -1.45
N TRP A 79 -11.27 10.70 -1.53
CA TRP A 79 -10.11 11.28 -2.19
C TRP A 79 -9.50 10.29 -3.15
N LEU A 80 -9.33 10.71 -4.40
CA LEU A 80 -8.54 10.00 -5.40
C LEU A 80 -7.10 10.49 -5.33
N HIS A 81 -6.17 9.56 -5.08
CA HIS A 81 -4.74 9.81 -5.07
C HIS A 81 -4.11 9.37 -6.39
N ARG A 82 -3.24 10.21 -6.97
CA ARG A 82 -2.36 9.87 -8.09
C ARG A 82 -0.92 9.85 -7.56
N PRO A 83 -0.38 8.68 -7.20
CA PRO A 83 0.99 8.51 -6.73
C PRO A 83 2.02 9.07 -7.72
N TYR A 84 3.11 9.62 -7.21
CA TYR A 84 4.29 9.92 -8.02
C TYR A 84 5.55 9.76 -7.17
N LEU A 85 6.65 9.36 -7.80
CA LEU A 85 7.97 9.36 -7.17
C LEU A 85 8.60 10.75 -7.32
N PRO A 86 9.12 11.36 -6.24
CA PRO A 86 9.88 12.59 -6.36
C PRO A 86 11.25 12.28 -7.00
N ASN A 87 11.73 13.18 -7.86
CA ASN A 87 13.04 13.06 -8.52
C ASN A 87 14.22 12.94 -7.53
N ILE A 88 14.03 13.48 -6.32
CA ILE A 88 14.99 13.39 -5.22
C ILE A 88 14.26 12.76 -4.06
N LEU A 89 14.67 11.54 -3.69
CA LEU A 89 14.17 10.89 -2.49
C LEU A 89 14.68 11.66 -1.26
N PRO A 90 13.83 11.92 -0.28
CA PRO A 90 14.25 12.67 0.87
C PRO A 90 15.15 11.82 1.76
N THR A 91 16.24 12.41 2.24
CA THR A 91 17.15 11.75 3.17
C THR A 91 16.57 11.77 4.58
N SER A 92 16.43 10.60 5.20
CA SER A 92 16.00 10.51 6.60
C SER A 92 17.17 10.89 7.51
N ARG A 93 17.05 11.99 8.28
CA ARG A 93 18.05 12.38 9.30
C ARG A 93 17.79 11.67 10.64
N GLY A 94 17.79 10.34 10.62
CA GLY A 94 17.52 9.50 11.79
C GLY A 94 16.03 9.14 12.00
N TYR A 95 15.73 8.42 13.09
CA TYR A 95 14.43 7.77 13.34
C TYR A 95 13.26 8.76 13.56
N GLN A 96 13.53 9.92 14.15
CA GLN A 96 12.49 10.92 14.50
C GLN A 96 12.06 11.81 13.32
N GLU A 97 12.83 11.84 12.22
CA GLU A 97 12.46 12.51 10.97
C GLU A 97 12.16 11.52 9.83
N SER A 98 11.77 10.30 10.19
CA SER A 98 11.56 9.24 9.22
C SER A 98 10.32 9.47 8.37
N TYR A 99 10.56 9.47 7.06
CA TYR A 99 9.53 9.31 6.05
C TYR A 99 8.98 7.88 6.16
N GLN A 100 7.66 7.74 6.20
CA GLN A 100 7.04 6.42 6.30
C GLN A 100 7.30 5.63 5.00
N ASN A 101 7.62 4.35 5.15
CA ASN A 101 7.69 3.37 4.07
C ASN A 101 6.29 3.06 3.52
N THR A 102 6.20 2.41 2.37
CA THR A 102 4.92 2.07 1.73
C THR A 102 4.85 0.61 1.34
N ASP A 103 3.69 -0.02 1.52
CA ASP A 103 3.41 -1.37 1.07
C ASP A 103 1.94 -1.51 0.59
N PRO A 104 1.69 -1.65 -0.73
CA PRO A 104 2.67 -1.99 -1.75
C PRO A 104 3.44 -0.77 -2.29
N CYS A 105 4.64 -1.01 -2.83
CA CYS A 105 5.17 -0.16 -3.89
C CYS A 105 4.40 -0.44 -5.18
N VAL A 106 3.86 0.61 -5.79
CA VAL A 106 2.93 0.55 -6.92
C VAL A 106 3.61 0.87 -8.27
N PHE A 107 4.94 0.99 -8.28
CA PHE A 107 5.75 1.32 -9.46
C PHE A 107 6.48 0.09 -10.02
N GLY A 108 6.71 0.10 -11.34
CA GLY A 108 7.22 -1.02 -12.12
C GLY A 108 6.12 -2.03 -12.47
N ASP A 109 6.52 -3.23 -12.87
CA ASP A 109 5.59 -4.21 -13.48
C ASP A 109 4.65 -4.93 -12.49
N SER A 110 4.86 -4.74 -11.18
CA SER A 110 4.13 -5.45 -10.13
C SER A 110 4.06 -4.68 -8.82
N PHE A 111 3.00 -4.94 -8.05
CA PHE A 111 2.88 -4.50 -6.66
C PHE A 111 3.88 -5.25 -5.79
N LYS A 112 4.78 -4.52 -5.15
CA LYS A 112 5.84 -5.11 -4.31
C LYS A 112 5.53 -4.85 -2.84
N TYR A 113 5.45 -5.91 -2.04
CA TYR A 113 5.30 -5.87 -0.59
C TYR A 113 6.60 -6.33 0.06
N PHE A 114 7.33 -5.46 0.76
CA PHE A 114 8.67 -5.77 1.26
C PHE A 114 8.98 -5.24 2.67
N VAL A 115 8.17 -4.39 3.31
CA VAL A 115 8.59 -3.75 4.57
C VAL A 115 7.65 -3.99 5.76
N CYS A 116 6.34 -3.76 5.60
CA CYS A 116 5.38 -3.66 6.69
C CYS A 116 4.97 -5.04 7.22
N LYS A 117 5.06 -5.23 8.55
CA LYS A 117 4.69 -6.47 9.27
C LYS A 117 5.35 -7.75 8.76
N GLN A 118 6.46 -7.66 8.03
CA GLN A 118 7.24 -8.83 7.62
C GLN A 118 8.09 -9.40 8.76
N PHE A 119 8.35 -8.60 9.80
CA PHE A 119 9.12 -8.98 10.97
C PHE A 119 8.35 -8.71 12.26
N LYS A 120 8.56 -9.54 13.27
CA LYS A 120 8.07 -9.30 14.63
C LYS A 120 9.01 -8.32 15.33
N ALA A 121 8.49 -7.17 15.76
CA ALA A 121 9.28 -6.12 16.43
C ALA A 121 10.08 -6.62 17.65
N LYS A 122 9.57 -7.63 18.38
CA LYS A 122 10.20 -8.12 19.62
C LYS A 122 11.50 -8.91 19.39
N ASN A 123 11.60 -9.66 18.30
CA ASN A 123 12.67 -10.64 18.12
C ASN A 123 13.20 -10.73 16.68
N GLY A 124 12.75 -9.84 15.78
CA GLY A 124 13.18 -9.83 14.38
C GLY A 124 12.78 -11.06 13.59
N GLN A 125 11.95 -11.96 14.12
CA GLN A 125 11.53 -13.14 13.38
C GLN A 125 10.59 -12.78 12.25
N LEU A 126 10.82 -13.37 11.08
CA LEU A 126 9.93 -13.30 9.94
C LEU A 126 8.51 -13.75 10.32
N THR A 127 7.52 -12.97 9.91
CA THR A 127 6.09 -13.32 10.04
C THR A 127 5.67 -14.26 8.92
N LYS A 128 4.43 -14.77 9.00
CA LYS A 128 3.86 -15.55 7.89
C LYS A 128 3.73 -14.73 6.60
N LEU A 129 3.55 -13.42 6.71
CA LEU A 129 3.44 -12.52 5.56
C LEU A 129 4.73 -12.52 4.72
N ALA A 130 5.89 -12.64 5.37
CA ALA A 130 7.19 -12.70 4.70
C ALA A 130 7.52 -14.08 4.10
N LYS A 131 6.66 -15.08 4.29
CA LYS A 131 6.89 -16.48 3.87
C LYS A 131 5.75 -17.01 3.02
N LEU A 132 5.08 -16.12 2.28
CA LEU A 132 3.97 -16.51 1.41
C LEU A 132 4.50 -17.20 0.16
N GLU A 133 3.93 -18.35 -0.17
CA GLU A 133 4.21 -19.05 -1.41
C GLU A 133 3.44 -18.44 -2.59
N LYS A 134 3.93 -18.68 -3.81
CA LYS A 134 3.21 -18.33 -5.05
C LYS A 134 1.77 -18.86 -5.01
N GLY A 135 0.83 -18.02 -5.44
CA GLY A 135 -0.61 -18.29 -5.39
C GLY A 135 -1.28 -17.98 -4.04
N SER A 136 -0.54 -17.56 -3.02
CA SER A 136 -1.14 -17.08 -1.76
C SER A 136 -1.96 -15.81 -2.00
N LEU A 137 -3.01 -15.61 -1.22
CA LEU A 137 -3.88 -14.44 -1.26
C LEU A 137 -3.60 -13.52 -0.07
N ILE A 138 -3.45 -12.23 -0.35
CA ILE A 138 -3.40 -11.17 0.66
C ILE A 138 -4.70 -10.38 0.56
N LEU A 139 -5.55 -10.54 1.58
CA LEU A 139 -6.77 -9.76 1.74
C LEU A 139 -6.39 -8.44 2.44
N PHE A 140 -6.08 -7.41 1.65
CA PHE A 140 -5.82 -6.07 2.15
C PHE A 140 -7.15 -5.39 2.46
N GLY A 141 -7.26 -4.85 3.67
CA GLY A 141 -8.50 -4.21 4.07
C GLY A 141 -8.42 -3.51 5.40
N SER A 142 -9.50 -2.81 5.70
CA SER A 142 -9.65 -2.04 6.92
C SER A 142 -10.65 -2.69 7.86
N THR A 143 -10.53 -2.43 9.16
CA THR A 143 -11.58 -2.85 10.10
C THR A 143 -12.47 -1.66 10.44
N ALA A 144 -13.75 -1.81 10.21
CA ALA A 144 -14.77 -0.86 10.63
C ALA A 144 -15.32 -1.25 12.01
N ASN A 145 -15.74 -0.24 12.79
CA ASN A 145 -16.35 -0.44 14.11
C ASN A 145 -15.48 -1.29 15.07
N GLN A 146 -14.15 -1.17 15.02
CA GLN A 146 -13.26 -1.89 15.93
C GLN A 146 -13.70 -1.71 17.40
N ASN A 147 -13.59 -2.80 18.17
CA ASN A 147 -14.00 -2.88 19.58
C ASN A 147 -15.51 -2.75 19.84
N LYS A 148 -16.35 -2.90 18.82
CA LYS A 148 -17.81 -2.97 18.94
C LYS A 148 -18.34 -4.33 18.47
N LYS A 149 -19.60 -4.64 18.83
CA LYS A 149 -20.26 -5.91 18.45
C LYS A 149 -20.48 -6.02 16.93
N ASP A 150 -20.59 -4.90 16.24
CA ASP A 150 -20.78 -4.77 14.80
C ASP A 150 -19.47 -4.50 14.05
N ALA A 151 -18.33 -4.94 14.61
CA ALA A 151 -17.03 -4.87 13.95
C ALA A 151 -17.02 -5.78 12.71
N PHE A 152 -16.47 -5.28 11.60
CA PHE A 152 -16.31 -6.06 10.38
C PHE A 152 -15.02 -5.69 9.64
N PHE A 153 -14.54 -6.64 8.82
CA PHE A 153 -13.44 -6.41 7.91
C PHE A 153 -13.98 -5.92 6.56
N GLN A 154 -13.66 -4.68 6.22
CA GLN A 154 -13.89 -4.12 4.90
C GLN A 154 -12.75 -4.58 3.99
N LEU A 155 -13.04 -5.57 3.12
CA LEU A 155 -12.12 -5.99 2.09
C LEU A 155 -11.95 -4.87 1.07
N ASP A 156 -10.72 -4.38 0.94
CA ASP A 156 -10.40 -3.22 0.12
C ASP A 156 -9.75 -3.64 -1.21
N THR A 157 -8.75 -4.53 -1.15
CA THR A 157 -8.05 -5.09 -2.32
C THR A 157 -7.60 -6.51 -2.04
N VAL A 158 -7.69 -7.41 -3.03
CA VAL A 158 -7.10 -8.76 -2.96
C VAL A 158 -5.85 -8.79 -3.83
N PHE A 159 -4.72 -9.15 -3.24
CA PHE A 159 -3.49 -9.40 -3.98
C PHE A 159 -3.20 -10.89 -4.06
N ILE A 160 -2.59 -11.30 -5.16
CA ILE A 160 -2.10 -12.67 -5.37
C ILE A 160 -0.59 -12.63 -5.43
N VAL A 161 0.06 -13.49 -4.65
CA VAL A 161 1.53 -13.59 -4.64
C VAL A 161 1.98 -14.27 -5.94
N ALA A 162 2.55 -13.50 -6.86
CA ALA A 162 3.10 -14.01 -8.10
C ALA A 162 4.53 -14.56 -7.92
N ASP A 163 5.35 -13.86 -7.14
CA ASP A 163 6.71 -14.26 -6.82
C ASP A 163 7.17 -13.69 -5.48
N TYR A 164 8.37 -14.10 -5.05
CA TYR A 164 9.08 -13.56 -3.91
C TYR A 164 10.50 -13.17 -4.30
N LEU A 165 11.06 -12.23 -3.55
CA LEU A 165 12.44 -11.79 -3.68
C LEU A 165 13.09 -11.87 -2.31
N GLU A 166 14.24 -12.55 -2.24
CA GLU A 166 15.13 -12.49 -1.08
C GLU A 166 16.06 -11.29 -1.23
N TYR A 167 16.21 -10.52 -0.16
CA TYR A 167 17.09 -9.36 -0.13
C TYR A 167 17.66 -9.15 1.27
N ASP A 168 18.84 -8.55 1.35
CA ASP A 168 19.47 -8.22 2.63
C ASP A 168 18.98 -6.85 3.11
N ILE A 169 18.29 -6.83 4.25
CA ILE A 169 17.79 -5.59 4.87
C ILE A 169 18.92 -4.65 5.34
N SER A 170 20.15 -5.16 5.48
CA SER A 170 21.32 -4.38 5.85
C SER A 170 21.97 -3.67 4.65
N ASP A 171 21.67 -4.12 3.43
CA ASP A 171 22.10 -3.47 2.21
C ASP A 171 21.04 -2.45 1.74
N MET A 172 21.38 -1.17 1.87
CA MET A 172 20.53 -0.06 1.45
C MET A 172 20.22 -0.07 -0.05
N ASN A 173 20.99 -0.78 -0.87
CA ASN A 173 20.81 -0.90 -2.31
C ASN A 173 20.24 -2.26 -2.75
N ALA A 174 19.87 -3.14 -1.81
CA ALA A 174 19.45 -4.51 -2.13
C ALA A 174 18.27 -4.59 -3.12
N LEU A 175 17.46 -3.52 -3.18
CA LEU A 175 16.29 -3.42 -4.06
C LEU A 175 16.50 -2.48 -5.26
N ALA A 176 17.68 -1.87 -5.41
CA ALA A 176 17.94 -0.89 -6.48
C ALA A 176 17.84 -1.52 -7.89
N ASN A 177 18.18 -2.81 -8.02
CA ASN A 177 18.11 -3.54 -9.28
C ASN A 177 16.77 -4.25 -9.52
N CYS A 178 15.79 -4.10 -8.62
CA CYS A 178 14.53 -4.86 -8.64
C CYS A 178 13.43 -4.20 -9.48
N GLY A 179 13.80 -3.40 -10.48
CA GLY A 179 12.85 -2.80 -11.42
C GLY A 179 12.01 -1.68 -10.81
N LEU A 180 12.59 -0.88 -9.92
CA LEU A 180 12.08 0.47 -9.62
C LEU A 180 12.56 1.41 -10.74
N GLY A 181 12.09 1.16 -11.96
CA GLY A 181 12.39 1.99 -13.14
C GLY A 181 11.87 3.41 -12.97
#